data_AF-A0A5C7X0B3-F1
#
_entry.id   AF-A0A5C7X0B3-F1
#
_cell.length_a   1.000
_cell.length_b   1.000
_cell.length_c   1.000
_cell.angle_alpha   90.00
_cell.angle_beta   90.00
_cell.angle_gamma   90.00
#
_symmetry.space_group_name_H-M   'P 1'
#
loop_
_entity.id
_entity.type
_entity.pdbx_description
1 polymer ?
#
loop_
_entity_poly.entity_id
_entity_poly.type
_entity_poly.pdbx_seq_one_letter_code
_entity_poly.pdbx_strand_id
1 'polypeptide(L)'
;MAPTPLDSTYSQLDRDAVQFLCAWTRAIIESRGWTYTVVSEPDHTYLANIRFLAGYRRGWLVNQEVLGELRARSEQLGGRAIAEFEASLTAYPKPLIRPALMHLLWCHELEADLTQPLRPATVLEVSI
;
A
#
# COMPACT_ATOMS: atom_id res chain seq x y z
N MET A 1 -26.76 -15.35 -3.59
CA MET A 1 -26.20 -14.65 -4.75
C MET A 1 -24.81 -14.18 -4.34
N ALA A 2 -23.77 -14.94 -4.73
CA ALA A 2 -22.39 -14.50 -4.50
C ALA A 2 -22.10 -13.30 -5.41
N PRO A 3 -21.30 -12.31 -4.99
CA PRO A 3 -20.92 -11.22 -5.87
C PRO A 3 -20.14 -11.80 -7.05
N THR A 4 -20.58 -11.47 -8.26
CA THR A 4 -19.86 -11.74 -9.51
C THR A 4 -18.45 -11.17 -9.38
N PRO A 5 -17.37 -11.91 -9.74
CA PRO A 5 -16.04 -11.34 -9.80
C PRO A 5 -16.10 -10.13 -10.75
N LEU A 6 -15.61 -8.98 -10.29
CA LEU A 6 -15.36 -7.85 -11.18
C LEU A 6 -14.27 -8.31 -12.14
N ASP A 7 -14.74 -8.66 -13.33
CA ASP A 7 -14.00 -9.09 -14.50
C ASP A 7 -12.72 -8.24 -14.69
N SER A 8 -11.57 -8.91 -14.62
CA SER A 8 -10.21 -8.39 -14.77
C SER A 8 -9.82 -8.20 -16.23
N THR A 9 -10.71 -7.69 -17.08
CA THR A 9 -10.65 -7.92 -18.53
C THR A 9 -9.73 -6.98 -19.32
N TYR A 10 -8.84 -6.22 -18.67
CA TYR A 10 -7.85 -5.40 -19.38
C TYR A 10 -6.50 -5.47 -18.70
N SER A 11 -5.88 -6.65 -18.73
CA SER A 11 -4.44 -6.75 -18.54
C SER A 11 -3.79 -5.98 -19.69
N GLN A 12 -2.94 -4.98 -19.40
CA GLN A 12 -2.21 -4.28 -20.46
C GLN A 12 -1.30 -5.23 -21.24
N LEU A 13 -0.96 -6.37 -20.65
CA LEU A 13 -0.21 -7.45 -21.30
C LEU A 13 -1.00 -8.19 -22.38
N ASP A 14 -2.32 -8.09 -22.41
CA ASP A 14 -3.13 -8.81 -23.42
C ASP A 14 -3.10 -8.10 -24.78
N ARG A 15 -2.56 -6.88 -24.83
CA ARG A 15 -2.39 -6.14 -26.08
C ARG A 15 -1.23 -6.70 -26.89
N ASP A 16 -1.49 -7.09 -28.13
CA ASP A 16 -0.48 -7.64 -29.06
C ASP A 16 0.81 -6.79 -29.13
N ALA A 17 0.67 -5.47 -29.17
CA ALA A 17 1.82 -4.55 -29.21
C ALA A 17 2.70 -4.65 -27.95
N VAL A 18 2.09 -4.85 -26.77
CA VAL A 18 2.79 -5.01 -25.49
C VAL A 18 3.49 -6.37 -25.44
N GLN A 19 2.82 -7.44 -25.87
CA GLN A 19 3.41 -8.78 -25.95
C GLN A 19 4.62 -8.81 -26.89
N PHE A 20 4.48 -8.20 -28.08
CA PHE A 20 5.56 -8.10 -29.05
C PHE A 20 6.76 -7.35 -28.45
N LEU A 21 6.54 -6.20 -27.82
CA LEU A 21 7.59 -5.41 -27.19
C LEU A 21 8.30 -6.19 -26.08
N CYS A 22 7.56 -6.88 -25.22
CA CYS A 22 8.12 -7.71 -24.15
C CYS A 22 8.95 -8.87 -24.71
N ALA A 23 8.46 -9.58 -25.72
CA ALA A 23 9.18 -10.68 -26.35
C ALA A 23 10.47 -10.21 -27.04
N TRP A 24 10.40 -9.10 -27.79
CA TRP A 24 11.57 -8.52 -28.43
C TRP A 24 12.62 -8.04 -27.42
N THR A 25 12.17 -7.36 -26.36
CA THR A 25 13.04 -6.89 -25.26
C THR A 25 13.72 -8.07 -24.57
N ARG A 26 12.98 -9.14 -24.27
CA ARG A 26 13.52 -10.38 -23.68
C ARG A 26 14.69 -10.91 -24.50
N ALA A 27 14.53 -11.08 -25.81
CA ALA A 27 15.58 -11.61 -26.68
C ALA A 27 16.87 -10.78 -26.64
N ILE A 28 16.74 -9.44 -26.58
CA ILE A 28 17.88 -8.52 -26.52
C ILE A 28 18.60 -8.57 -25.17
N ILE A 29 17.85 -8.66 -24.07
CA ILE A 29 18.39 -8.67 -22.71
C ILE A 29 19.04 -10.03 -22.41
N GLU A 30 18.36 -11.13 -22.74
CA GLU A 30 18.86 -12.49 -22.48
C GLU A 30 20.06 -12.84 -23.37
N SER A 31 20.16 -12.31 -24.60
CA SER A 31 21.37 -12.45 -25.42
C SER A 31 22.62 -11.78 -24.84
N ARG A 32 22.45 -10.87 -23.87
CA ARG A 32 23.55 -10.24 -23.11
C ARG A 32 23.85 -10.96 -21.79
N GLY A 33 23.17 -12.07 -21.50
CA GLY A 33 23.33 -12.83 -20.26
C GLY A 33 22.53 -12.28 -19.07
N TRP A 34 21.59 -11.35 -19.30
CA TRP A 34 20.77 -10.77 -18.24
C TRP A 34 19.42 -11.49 -18.15
N THR A 35 18.90 -11.67 -16.95
CA THR A 35 17.55 -12.21 -16.74
C THR A 35 16.50 -11.14 -17.04
N TYR A 36 15.44 -11.52 -17.75
CA TYR A 36 14.31 -10.63 -18.04
C TYR A 36 13.00 -11.20 -17.49
N THR A 37 12.34 -10.41 -16.66
CA THR A 37 11.02 -10.72 -16.08
C THR A 37 10.08 -9.55 -16.35
N VAL A 38 8.87 -9.87 -16.82
CA VAL A 38 7.78 -8.90 -16.97
C VAL A 38 6.94 -8.95 -15.72
N VAL A 39 6.75 -7.81 -15.06
CA VAL A 39 5.86 -7.66 -13.90
C VAL A 39 4.69 -6.79 -14.35
N SER A 40 3.48 -7.31 -14.20
CA SER A 40 2.23 -6.65 -14.58
C SER A 40 1.49 -6.07 -13.38
N GLU A 41 0.24 -5.66 -13.61
CA GLU A 41 -0.63 -5.16 -12.56
C GLU A 41 -0.68 -6.14 -11.37
N PRO A 42 -0.45 -5.65 -10.14
CA PRO A 42 -0.52 -6.49 -8.95
C PRO A 42 -1.97 -6.86 -8.64
N ASP A 43 -2.18 -7.72 -7.62
CA ASP A 43 -3.52 -8.06 -7.13
C ASP A 43 -4.38 -6.81 -6.93
N HIS A 44 -5.65 -6.90 -7.31
CA HIS A 44 -6.57 -5.76 -7.30
C HIS A 44 -6.71 -5.14 -5.90
N THR A 45 -6.68 -5.95 -4.84
CA THR A 45 -6.77 -5.47 -3.44
C THR A 45 -5.53 -4.68 -3.07
N TYR A 46 -4.36 -5.21 -3.41
CA TYR A 46 -3.09 -4.53 -3.20
C TYR A 46 -3.07 -3.18 -3.93
N LEU A 47 -3.44 -3.17 -5.21
CA LEU A 47 -3.49 -1.93 -5.99
C LEU A 47 -4.51 -0.93 -5.43
N ALA A 48 -5.67 -1.39 -4.97
CA ALA A 48 -6.69 -0.55 -4.35
C ALA A 48 -6.18 0.09 -3.04
N ASN A 49 -5.50 -0.69 -2.19
CA ASN A 49 -4.89 -0.18 -0.96
C ASN A 49 -3.79 0.85 -1.26
N ILE A 50 -2.90 0.59 -2.22
CA ILE A 50 -1.87 1.56 -2.63
C ILE A 50 -2.51 2.85 -3.16
N ARG A 51 -3.55 2.76 -4.00
CA ARG A 51 -4.30 3.93 -4.49
C ARG A 51 -4.97 4.70 -3.37
N PHE A 52 -5.51 4.00 -2.37
CA PHE A 52 -6.08 4.61 -1.18
C PHE A 52 -5.00 5.35 -0.36
N LEU A 53 -3.86 4.70 -0.08
CA LEU A 53 -2.74 5.29 0.64
C LEU A 53 -2.12 6.49 -0.11
N ALA A 54 -2.17 6.49 -1.44
CA ALA A 54 -1.71 7.63 -2.25
C ALA A 54 -2.45 8.94 -1.95
N GLY A 55 -3.65 8.88 -1.37
CA GLY A 55 -4.35 10.05 -0.84
C GLY A 55 -3.62 10.75 0.31
N TYR A 56 -2.78 10.01 1.03
CA TYR A 56 -2.04 10.46 2.21
C TYR A 56 -0.56 10.76 1.94
N ARG A 57 -0.12 10.73 0.67
CA ARG A 57 1.28 10.95 0.28
C ARG A 57 1.85 12.32 0.62
N ARG A 58 1.00 13.33 0.80
CA ARG A 58 1.40 14.73 1.06
C ARG A 58 1.46 14.99 2.56
N GLY A 59 2.61 14.70 3.16
CA GLY A 59 2.81 14.82 4.61
C GLY A 59 2.47 16.19 5.18
N TRP A 60 2.69 17.29 4.45
CA TRP A 60 2.37 18.65 4.89
C TRP A 60 0.86 18.93 5.05
N LEU A 61 -0.03 18.08 4.53
CA LEU A 61 -1.48 18.17 4.76
C LEU A 61 -1.93 17.38 6.00
N VAL A 62 -1.05 16.57 6.57
CA VAL A 62 -1.31 15.80 7.79
C VAL A 62 -0.98 16.67 9.00
N ASN A 63 -1.72 16.51 10.09
CA ASN A 63 -1.43 17.23 11.33
C ASN A 63 -0.05 16.79 11.86
N GLN A 64 0.89 17.74 11.96
CA GLN A 64 2.28 17.45 12.30
C GLN A 64 2.48 17.05 13.77
N GLU A 65 1.64 17.57 14.68
CA GLU A 65 1.70 17.20 16.10
C GLU A 65 1.32 15.74 16.28
N VAL A 66 0.22 15.30 15.67
CA VAL A 66 -0.22 13.89 15.69
C VAL A 66 0.82 12.98 15.04
N LEU A 67 1.42 13.41 13.93
CA LEU A 67 2.47 12.65 13.26
C LEU A 67 3.71 12.48 14.15
N GLY A 68 4.13 13.54 14.83
CA GLY A 68 5.23 13.50 15.79
C GLY A 68 4.94 12.57 16.98
N GLU A 69 3.74 12.65 17.55
CA GLU A 69 3.31 11.77 18.64
C GLU A 69 3.27 10.30 18.22
N LEU A 70 2.78 9.98 17.03
CA LEU A 70 2.76 8.60 16.54
C LEU A 70 4.18 8.07 16.29
N ARG A 71 5.07 8.87 15.71
CA ARG A 71 6.49 8.50 15.53
C ARG A 71 7.21 8.29 16.86
N ALA A 72 6.99 9.16 17.84
CA ALA A 72 7.56 9.01 19.17
C ALA A 72 7.10 7.73 19.89
N ARG A 73 5.97 7.16 19.46
CA ARG A 73 5.39 5.93 19.98
C ARG A 73 5.53 4.75 19.01
N SER A 74 6.32 4.88 17.93
CA SER A 74 6.38 3.90 16.84
C SER A 74 6.64 2.48 17.31
N GLU A 75 7.53 2.27 18.28
CA GLU A 75 7.81 0.95 18.86
C GLU A 75 6.60 0.31 19.55
N GLN A 76 5.70 1.13 20.09
CA GLN A 76 4.44 0.69 20.68
C GLN A 76 3.35 0.50 19.62
N LEU A 77 3.65 0.83 18.35
CA LEU A 77 2.75 0.69 17.22
C LEU A 77 2.66 -0.75 16.69
N GLY A 78 3.74 -1.52 16.85
CA GLY A 78 3.85 -2.89 16.34
C GLY A 78 2.84 -3.86 16.96
N GLY A 79 2.35 -4.82 16.16
CA GLY A 79 1.42 -5.86 16.56
C GLY A 79 0.01 -5.40 16.94
N ARG A 80 -0.35 -4.13 16.72
CA ARG A 80 -1.64 -3.56 17.14
C ARG A 80 -2.49 -3.10 15.97
N ALA A 81 -3.81 -3.19 16.13
CA ALA A 81 -4.75 -2.82 15.09
C ALA A 81 -4.93 -1.30 14.96
N ILE A 82 -5.24 -0.81 13.75
CA ILE A 82 -5.55 0.61 13.48
C ILE A 82 -6.57 1.17 14.49
N ALA A 83 -7.66 0.44 14.76
CA ALA A 83 -8.72 0.88 15.67
C ALA A 83 -8.22 1.07 17.11
N GLU A 84 -7.27 0.25 17.55
CA GLU A 84 -6.71 0.34 18.89
C GLU A 84 -5.86 1.60 19.05
N PHE A 85 -5.15 2.02 18.00
CA PHE A 85 -4.42 3.29 18.01
C PHE A 85 -5.35 4.47 18.07
N GLU A 86 -6.37 4.49 17.21
CA GLU A 86 -7.38 5.53 17.21
C GLU A 86 -8.10 5.68 18.56
N ALA A 87 -8.22 4.58 19.30
CA ALA A 87 -8.80 4.60 20.65
C ALA A 87 -7.79 5.05 21.72
N SER A 88 -6.49 4.74 21.56
CA SER A 88 -5.47 5.04 22.56
C SER A 88 -4.96 6.50 22.56
N LEU A 89 -5.00 7.20 21.43
CA LEU A 89 -4.64 8.62 21.34
C LEU A 89 -5.84 9.52 21.68
N THR A 90 -6.32 9.45 22.93
CA THR A 90 -7.52 10.20 23.38
C THR A 90 -7.34 11.72 23.36
N ALA A 91 -6.09 12.20 23.33
CA ALA A 91 -5.76 13.62 23.23
C ALA A 91 -6.15 14.24 21.86
N TYR A 92 -6.38 13.41 20.83
CA TYR A 92 -6.67 13.86 19.48
C TYR A 92 -7.97 13.26 18.95
N PRO A 93 -8.73 14.01 18.11
CA PRO A 93 -9.90 13.46 17.44
C PRO A 93 -9.47 12.45 16.35
N LYS A 94 -10.23 11.36 16.21
CA LYS A 94 -9.96 10.27 15.24
C LYS A 94 -9.70 10.75 13.79
N PRO A 95 -10.42 11.75 13.26
CA PRO A 95 -10.15 12.27 11.91
C PRO A 95 -8.76 12.87 11.71
N LEU A 96 -8.02 13.21 12.77
CA LEU A 96 -6.61 13.63 12.68
C LEU A 96 -5.63 12.46 12.81
N ILE A 97 -6.01 11.42 13.57
CA ILE A 97 -5.19 10.22 13.79
C ILE A 97 -5.15 9.35 12.54
N ARG A 98 -6.30 9.08 11.91
CA ARG A 98 -6.38 8.20 10.72
C ARG A 98 -5.45 8.66 9.60
N PRO A 99 -5.45 9.93 9.16
CA PRO A 99 -4.55 10.38 8.11
C PRO A 99 -3.07 10.23 8.47
N ALA A 100 -2.71 10.41 9.75
CA ALA A 100 -1.35 10.25 10.20
C ALA A 100 -0.88 8.78 10.15
N LEU A 101 -1.70 7.83 10.61
CA LEU A 101 -1.40 6.39 10.46
C LEU A 101 -1.26 5.98 8.99
N MET A 102 -2.17 6.44 8.12
CA MET A 102 -2.10 6.13 6.68
C MET A 102 -0.89 6.77 6.02
N HIS A 103 -0.45 7.95 6.48
CA HIS A 103 0.76 8.58 6.00
C HIS A 103 2.01 7.79 6.39
N LEU A 104 2.08 7.30 7.63
CA LEU A 104 3.20 6.46 8.07
C LEU A 104 3.28 5.13 7.30
N LEU A 105 2.13 4.52 6.98
CA LEU A 105 2.06 3.37 6.06
C LEU A 105 2.55 3.72 4.65
N TRP A 106 2.16 4.89 4.11
CA TRP A 106 2.62 5.34 2.80
C TRP A 106 4.14 5.55 2.76
N CYS A 107 4.72 6.06 3.84
CA CYS A 107 6.15 6.32 3.97
C CYS A 107 6.95 5.06 4.34
N HIS A 108 6.31 3.89 4.50
CA HIS A 108 6.92 2.67 5.01
C HIS A 108 7.58 2.85 6.40
N GLU A 109 7.11 3.79 7.21
CA GLU A 109 7.49 3.87 8.63
C GLU A 109 6.69 2.85 9.46
N LEU A 110 5.52 2.48 8.95
CA LEU A 110 4.73 1.35 9.42
C LEU A 110 4.47 0.41 8.25
N GLU A 111 4.25 -0.86 8.57
CA GLU A 111 3.90 -1.91 7.62
C GLU A 111 2.54 -2.52 7.96
N ALA A 112 1.89 -3.10 6.97
CA ALA A 112 0.67 -3.89 7.11
C ALA A 112 0.55 -4.84 5.92
N ASP A 113 -0.21 -5.91 6.07
CA ASP A 113 -0.56 -6.77 4.93
C ASP A 113 -1.53 -6.02 3.98
N LEU A 114 -0.96 -5.45 2.92
CA LEU A 114 -1.72 -4.75 1.88
C LEU A 114 -2.38 -5.70 0.88
N THR A 115 -2.18 -7.02 0.97
CA THR A 115 -2.92 -7.99 0.14
C THR A 115 -4.36 -8.20 0.62
N GLN A 116 -4.65 -7.75 1.84
CA GLN A 116 -6.00 -7.72 2.42
C GLN A 116 -6.53 -6.29 2.47
N PRO A 117 -7.85 -6.06 2.35
CA PRO A 117 -8.40 -4.71 2.44
C PRO A 117 -8.03 -4.04 3.77
N LEU A 118 -7.57 -2.79 3.71
CA LEU A 118 -7.30 -2.00 4.92
C LEU A 118 -8.60 -1.79 5.71
N ARG A 119 -8.61 -2.27 6.96
CA ARG A 119 -9.76 -2.26 7.87
C ARG A 119 -9.34 -1.74 9.24
N PRO A 120 -10.28 -1.33 10.11
CA PRO A 120 -9.94 -0.97 11.49
C PRO A 120 -9.21 -2.09 12.25
N ALA A 121 -9.42 -3.35 11.87
CA ALA A 121 -8.74 -4.52 12.45
C ALA A 121 -7.38 -4.85 11.82
N THR A 122 -6.95 -4.11 10.78
CA THR A 122 -5.62 -4.32 10.18
C THR A 122 -4.55 -4.01 11.21
N VAL A 123 -3.66 -4.98 11.41
CA VAL A 123 -2.52 -4.88 12.31
C VAL A 123 -1.39 -4.10 11.64
N LEU A 124 -0.77 -3.19 12.39
CA LEU A 124 0.37 -2.41 11.98
C LEU A 124 1.64 -3.01 12.59
N GLU A 125 2.69 -3.08 11.80
CA GLU A 125 4.03 -3.44 12.24
C GLU A 125 4.98 -2.26 12.07
N VAL A 126 6.07 -2.25 12.84
CA VAL A 126 7.13 -1.24 12.68
C VAL A 126 8.09 -1.72 11.60
N SER A 127 8.39 -0.87 10.63
CA SER A 127 9.44 -1.19 9.65
C SER A 127 10.79 -1.25 10.36
N ILE A 128 11.53 -2.34 10.15
CA ILE A 128 12.87 -2.60 10.73
C ILE A 128 13.92 -1.71 10.05
#